data_AF-A0A0W0Z7W1-F1
#
_entry.id   AF-A0A0W0Z7W1-F1
#
_cell.length_a   1.000
_cell.length_b   1.000
_cell.length_c   1.000
_cell.angle_alpha   90.00
_cell.angle_beta   90.00
_cell.angle_gamma   90.00
#
_symmetry.space_group_name_H-M   'P 1'
#
loop_
_entity.id
_entity.type
_entity.pdbx_description
1 polymer ?
#
loop_
_entity_poly.entity_id
_entity_poly.type
_entity_poly.pdbx_seq_one_letter_code
_entity_poly.pdbx_strand_id
1 'polypeptide(L)'
;MVATGNNVFLAWLKKHEKLNKEDSFPLTWDTMIADPSMQKAIAGSSKARILYSYVENAIARDHATLIDRKLREAIEGFGYEDYVNTEGFAKANKRTAKQQQYAAVYGVLEWYIKNDILQHTNRDSRLNAFRRWITVAELLLKRHNYDGAALVGFYLVALNTDLKCDNELPAACKKKYDDLLTLISPCGNYKMLNQRMAAYKHPDDLMPMFLVSRQITPLNDVLGEEANRDINDVRPKEKLYRCHKSRHELIKKFIRKESNKDFSLPEHLNKTFHRAQYYWKTSSKVEIPAAACGRQDSSNSVKSLKNSVFSLFRINTQVADRPVTSSQLYSKGLLPSFWSRGGRSPENYWDRMFSIDSQNKILP
;
A
#
# COMPACT_ATOMS: atom_id res chain seq x y z
N MET A 1 -28.96 -37.42 -22.87
CA MET A 1 -29.42 -36.08 -22.44
C MET A 1 -28.21 -35.16 -22.34
N VAL A 2 -28.05 -34.25 -23.29
CA VAL A 2 -26.97 -33.25 -23.27
C VAL A 2 -27.38 -32.19 -22.26
N ALA A 3 -26.67 -32.10 -21.13
CA ALA A 3 -26.86 -30.99 -20.20
C ALA A 3 -26.61 -29.70 -20.98
N THR A 4 -27.65 -28.89 -21.15
CA THR A 4 -27.54 -27.58 -21.76
C THR A 4 -26.48 -26.79 -20.99
N GLY A 5 -25.46 -26.29 -21.68
CA GLY A 5 -24.27 -25.65 -21.08
C GLY A 5 -24.55 -24.44 -20.17
N ASN A 6 -25.80 -23.99 -20.07
CA ASN A 6 -26.25 -22.89 -19.23
C ASN A 6 -26.23 -23.17 -17.72
N ASN A 7 -25.95 -24.40 -17.28
CA ASN A 7 -26.03 -24.77 -15.86
C ASN A 7 -24.70 -25.18 -15.20
N VAL A 8 -23.58 -25.18 -15.93
CA VAL A 8 -22.29 -25.69 -15.40
C VAL A 8 -21.80 -24.84 -14.22
N PHE A 9 -21.85 -23.51 -14.33
CA PHE A 9 -21.46 -22.60 -13.24
C PHE A 9 -22.36 -22.73 -12.01
N LEU A 10 -23.68 -22.82 -12.19
CA LEU A 10 -24.62 -22.93 -11.07
C LEU A 10 -24.49 -24.30 -10.37
N ALA A 11 -24.29 -25.37 -11.12
CA ALA A 11 -24.00 -26.70 -10.58
C ALA A 11 -22.69 -26.71 -9.80
N TRP A 12 -21.65 -26.04 -10.31
CA TRP A 12 -20.37 -25.91 -9.60
C TRP A 12 -20.55 -25.16 -8.28
N LEU A 13 -21.22 -24.01 -8.27
CA LEU A 13 -21.48 -23.23 -7.06
C LEU A 13 -22.24 -24.06 -6.01
N LYS A 14 -23.28 -24.78 -6.43
CA LYS A 14 -24.07 -25.63 -5.52
C LYS A 14 -23.22 -26.75 -4.90
N LYS A 15 -22.33 -27.36 -5.69
CA LYS A 15 -21.41 -28.40 -5.20
C LYS A 15 -20.38 -27.85 -4.22
N HIS A 16 -20.05 -26.57 -4.32
CA HIS A 16 -18.99 -25.91 -3.58
C HIS A 16 -19.49 -24.85 -2.59
N GLU A 17 -20.75 -24.92 -2.16
CA GLU A 17 -21.36 -23.96 -1.23
C GLU A 17 -20.59 -23.83 0.10
N LYS A 18 -19.90 -24.90 0.50
CA LYS A 18 -19.06 -24.94 1.71
C LYS A 18 -17.66 -24.36 1.50
N LEU A 19 -17.17 -24.24 0.26
CA LEU A 19 -15.83 -23.73 -0.02
C LEU A 19 -15.65 -22.27 0.42
N ASN A 20 -16.72 -21.48 0.52
CA ASN A 20 -16.65 -20.08 0.93
C ASN A 20 -16.04 -19.87 2.34
N LYS A 21 -15.79 -20.95 3.10
CA LYS A 21 -15.14 -20.94 4.42
C LYS A 21 -13.73 -21.54 4.41
N GLU A 22 -13.25 -22.01 3.27
CA GLU A 22 -11.92 -22.62 3.13
C GLU A 22 -10.88 -21.58 2.74
N ASP A 23 -9.69 -21.67 3.34
CA ASP A 23 -8.59 -20.72 3.12
C ASP A 23 -8.08 -20.71 1.67
N SER A 24 -8.29 -21.78 0.90
CA SER A 24 -7.90 -21.88 -0.52
C SER A 24 -8.99 -21.43 -1.49
N PHE A 25 -10.13 -20.96 -1.00
CA PHE A 25 -11.26 -20.63 -1.86
C PHE A 25 -10.95 -19.60 -2.95
N PRO A 26 -10.26 -18.47 -2.68
CA PRO A 26 -9.93 -17.51 -3.74
C PRO A 26 -9.13 -18.14 -4.88
N LEU A 27 -8.14 -18.99 -4.53
CA LEU A 27 -7.30 -19.69 -5.51
C LEU A 27 -8.09 -20.67 -6.39
N THR A 28 -8.94 -21.49 -5.75
CA THR A 28 -9.81 -22.44 -6.46
C THR A 28 -10.84 -21.70 -7.32
N TRP A 29 -11.39 -20.61 -6.80
CA TRP A 29 -12.32 -19.75 -7.49
C TRP A 29 -11.69 -19.14 -8.75
N ASP A 30 -10.51 -18.54 -8.64
CA ASP A 30 -9.79 -17.93 -9.77
C ASP A 30 -9.42 -18.91 -10.88
N THR A 31 -9.10 -20.14 -10.49
CA THR A 31 -8.82 -21.23 -11.44
C THR A 31 -10.10 -21.64 -12.17
N MET A 32 -11.22 -21.74 -11.44
CA MET A 32 -12.52 -22.09 -12.01
C MET A 32 -13.03 -21.02 -12.98
N ILE A 33 -13.00 -19.73 -12.60
CA ILE A 33 -13.53 -18.65 -13.46
C ILE A 33 -12.60 -18.33 -14.64
N ALA A 34 -11.36 -18.84 -14.64
CA ALA A 34 -10.47 -18.79 -15.79
C ALA A 34 -10.80 -19.85 -16.85
N ASP A 35 -11.63 -20.86 -16.53
CA ASP A 35 -12.05 -21.86 -17.50
C ASP A 35 -12.99 -21.24 -18.56
N PRO A 36 -12.70 -21.39 -19.88
CA PRO A 36 -13.52 -20.80 -20.93
C PRO A 36 -14.99 -21.24 -20.92
N SER A 37 -15.27 -22.48 -20.51
CA SER A 37 -16.63 -22.99 -20.39
C SER A 37 -17.38 -22.31 -19.25
N MET A 38 -16.70 -22.02 -18.14
CA MET A 38 -17.24 -21.25 -17.02
C MET A 38 -17.49 -19.80 -17.42
N GLN A 39 -16.52 -19.15 -18.08
CA GLN A 39 -16.69 -17.78 -18.59
C GLN A 39 -17.89 -17.67 -19.54
N LYS A 40 -18.04 -18.63 -20.47
CA LYS A 40 -19.19 -18.68 -21.38
C LYS A 40 -20.51 -18.88 -20.63
N ALA A 41 -20.54 -19.78 -19.63
CA ALA A 41 -21.73 -20.01 -18.81
C ALA A 41 -22.12 -18.77 -17.98
N ILE A 42 -21.13 -18.04 -17.45
CA ILE A 42 -21.36 -16.79 -16.72
C ILE A 42 -21.89 -15.72 -17.68
N ALA A 43 -21.23 -15.49 -18.81
CA ALA A 43 -21.63 -14.48 -19.79
C ALA A 43 -23.04 -14.71 -20.35
N GLY A 44 -23.40 -15.98 -20.58
CA GLY A 44 -24.69 -16.38 -21.16
C GLY A 44 -25.90 -16.28 -20.22
N SER A 45 -25.71 -15.99 -18.92
CA SER A 45 -26.80 -16.00 -17.94
C SER A 45 -26.76 -14.79 -17.00
N SER A 46 -27.84 -14.00 -16.99
CA SER A 46 -27.98 -12.87 -16.06
C SER A 46 -27.86 -13.30 -14.59
N LYS A 47 -28.50 -14.42 -14.24
CA LYS A 47 -28.41 -15.01 -12.89
C LYS A 47 -26.98 -15.42 -12.54
N ALA A 48 -26.26 -16.03 -13.48
CA ALA A 48 -24.86 -16.41 -13.27
C ALA A 48 -23.96 -15.19 -13.05
N ARG A 49 -24.14 -14.11 -13.83
CA ARG A 49 -23.39 -12.85 -13.65
C ARG A 49 -23.61 -12.23 -12.28
N ILE A 50 -24.85 -12.20 -11.79
CA ILE A 50 -25.18 -11.68 -10.46
C ILE A 50 -24.47 -12.50 -9.37
N LEU A 51 -24.54 -13.83 -9.45
CA LEU A 51 -23.90 -14.70 -8.47
C LEU A 51 -22.36 -14.62 -8.52
N TYR A 52 -21.79 -14.58 -9.72
CA TYR A 52 -20.35 -14.33 -9.90
C TYR A 52 -19.92 -13.02 -9.23
N SER A 53 -20.65 -11.92 -9.50
CA SER A 53 -20.35 -10.63 -8.88
C SER A 53 -20.53 -10.64 -7.36
N TYR A 54 -21.52 -11.37 -6.85
CA TYR A 54 -21.72 -11.54 -5.41
C TYR A 54 -20.52 -12.23 -4.75
N VAL A 55 -20.04 -13.34 -5.32
CA VAL A 55 -18.89 -14.10 -4.79
C VAL A 55 -17.62 -13.26 -4.87
N GLU A 56 -17.32 -12.64 -6.00
CA GLU A 56 -16.14 -11.75 -6.13
C GLU A 56 -16.16 -10.61 -5.11
N ASN A 57 -17.32 -9.99 -4.89
CA ASN A 57 -17.46 -8.94 -3.88
C ASN A 57 -17.30 -9.49 -2.45
N ALA A 58 -17.72 -10.72 -2.17
CA ALA A 58 -17.51 -11.34 -0.86
C ALA A 58 -16.02 -11.56 -0.60
N ILE A 59 -15.29 -12.13 -1.56
CA ILE A 59 -13.83 -12.33 -1.45
C ILE A 59 -13.10 -10.98 -1.29
N ALA A 60 -13.46 -9.97 -2.10
CA ALA A 60 -12.86 -8.63 -1.98
C ALA A 60 -13.14 -7.98 -0.62
N ARG A 61 -14.35 -8.14 -0.05
CA ARG A 61 -14.68 -7.65 1.30
C ARG A 61 -13.86 -8.35 2.37
N ASP A 62 -13.60 -9.64 2.22
CA ASP A 62 -12.79 -10.42 3.15
C ASP A 62 -11.34 -9.94 3.15
N HIS A 63 -10.72 -9.78 1.97
CA HIS A 63 -9.38 -9.19 1.85
C HIS A 63 -9.31 -7.76 2.41
N ALA A 64 -10.30 -6.92 2.09
CA ALA A 64 -10.38 -5.57 2.65
C ALA A 64 -10.53 -5.59 4.17
N THR A 65 -11.22 -6.57 4.75
CA THR A 65 -11.43 -6.68 6.21
C THR A 65 -10.15 -7.13 6.89
N LEU A 66 -9.44 -8.08 6.29
CA LEU A 66 -8.14 -8.52 6.75
C LEU A 66 -7.14 -7.37 6.81
N ILE A 67 -6.97 -6.62 5.71
CA ILE A 67 -6.05 -5.47 5.67
C ILE A 67 -6.50 -4.39 6.65
N ASP A 68 -7.79 -4.06 6.65
CA ASP A 68 -8.30 -2.95 7.45
C ASP A 68 -8.07 -3.18 8.94
N ARG A 69 -8.49 -4.35 9.45
CA ARG A 69 -8.36 -4.68 10.86
C ARG A 69 -6.90 -4.84 11.27
N LYS A 70 -6.07 -5.52 10.46
CA LYS A 70 -4.66 -5.72 10.81
C LYS A 70 -3.84 -4.44 10.82
N LEU A 71 -4.07 -3.51 9.89
CA LEU A 71 -3.38 -2.22 9.94
C LEU A 71 -3.84 -1.38 11.15
N ARG A 72 -5.14 -1.39 11.47
CA ARG A 72 -5.66 -0.66 12.64
C ARG A 72 -5.18 -1.24 13.97
N GLU A 73 -5.15 -2.57 14.10
CA GLU A 73 -4.59 -3.29 15.24
C GLU A 73 -3.08 -2.97 15.38
N ALA A 74 -2.35 -2.94 14.27
CA ALA A 74 -0.89 -2.75 14.31
C ALA A 74 -0.45 -1.34 14.73
N ILE A 75 -1.30 -0.34 14.54
CA ILE A 75 -1.07 1.03 15.02
C ILE A 75 -1.80 1.33 16.33
N GLU A 76 -2.57 0.37 16.83
CA GLU A 76 -3.28 0.53 18.09
C GLU A 76 -2.26 0.75 19.22
N GLY A 77 -2.54 1.75 20.05
CA GLY A 77 -1.63 2.14 21.12
C GLY A 77 -0.35 2.83 20.67
N PHE A 78 -0.17 3.22 19.40
CA PHE A 78 0.94 4.10 19.01
C PHE A 78 0.94 5.36 19.89
N GLY A 79 2.06 5.57 20.58
CA GLY A 79 2.29 6.71 21.45
C GLY A 79 2.95 7.88 20.70
N TYR A 80 3.23 8.94 21.46
CA TYR A 80 3.92 10.11 20.93
C TYR A 80 5.32 9.75 20.38
N GLU A 81 6.03 8.90 21.11
CA GLU A 81 7.36 8.39 20.79
C GLU A 81 7.42 7.65 19.46
N ASP A 82 6.37 6.90 19.12
CA ASP A 82 6.29 6.14 17.87
C ASP A 82 6.10 7.06 16.66
N TYR A 83 5.43 8.20 16.83
CA TYR A 83 5.23 9.16 15.75
C TYR A 83 6.40 10.12 15.59
N VAL A 84 7.03 10.57 16.68
CA VAL A 84 8.23 11.42 16.61
C VAL A 84 9.39 10.69 15.95
N ASN A 85 9.55 9.39 16.20
CA ASN A 85 10.64 8.60 15.64
C ASN A 85 10.40 8.25 14.15
N THR A 86 10.45 9.25 13.27
CA THR A 86 10.20 9.07 11.84
C THR A 86 11.23 8.16 11.16
N GLU A 87 12.46 8.12 11.69
CA GLU A 87 13.52 7.23 11.20
C GLU A 87 13.17 5.75 11.32
N GLY A 88 12.43 5.37 12.38
CA GLY A 88 12.02 3.98 12.60
C GLY A 88 11.13 3.43 11.48
N PHE A 89 10.31 4.26 10.83
CA PHE A 89 9.54 3.83 9.67
C PHE A 89 10.43 3.47 8.47
N ALA A 90 11.62 4.06 8.35
CA ALA A 90 12.55 3.84 7.25
C ALA A 90 13.66 2.81 7.57
N LYS A 91 14.16 2.79 8.81
CA LYS A 91 15.36 2.03 9.22
C LYS A 91 15.01 1.02 10.31
N ALA A 92 15.24 -0.27 10.03
CA ALA A 92 14.87 -1.35 10.95
C ALA A 92 15.55 -1.24 12.33
N ASN A 93 16.83 -0.84 12.38
CA ASN A 93 17.59 -0.67 13.61
C ASN A 93 17.21 0.57 14.44
N LYS A 94 16.30 1.42 13.93
CA LYS A 94 15.79 2.61 14.62
C LYS A 94 14.34 2.46 15.08
N ARG A 95 13.69 1.32 14.82
CA ARG A 95 12.27 1.11 15.15
C ARG A 95 12.05 1.01 16.65
N THR A 96 10.96 1.62 17.11
CA THR A 96 10.35 1.22 18.38
C THR A 96 9.74 -0.19 18.27
N ALA A 97 9.41 -0.81 19.40
CA ALA A 97 8.74 -2.12 19.39
C ALA A 97 7.42 -2.11 18.60
N LYS A 98 6.62 -1.06 18.74
CA LYS A 98 5.33 -0.90 18.04
C LYS A 98 5.53 -0.63 16.55
N GLN A 99 6.49 0.20 16.17
CA GLN A 99 6.86 0.37 14.76
C GLN A 99 7.37 -0.92 14.12
N GLN A 100 8.08 -1.76 14.89
CA GLN A 100 8.52 -3.08 14.42
C GLN A 100 7.33 -4.04 14.22
N GLN A 101 6.34 -4.03 15.11
CA GLN A 101 5.09 -4.78 14.93
C GLN A 101 4.33 -4.31 13.69
N TYR A 102 4.15 -2.99 13.52
CA TYR A 102 3.56 -2.42 12.32
C TYR A 102 4.29 -2.83 11.04
N ALA A 103 5.62 -2.70 11.02
CA ALA A 103 6.42 -3.10 9.86
C ALA A 103 6.29 -4.60 9.54
N ALA A 104 6.20 -5.46 10.57
CA ALA A 104 5.96 -6.89 10.38
C ALA A 104 4.57 -7.17 9.78
N VAL A 105 3.51 -6.53 10.28
CA VAL A 105 2.17 -6.65 9.72
C VAL A 105 2.15 -6.17 8.27
N TYR A 106 2.73 -5.00 8.00
CA TYR A 106 2.83 -4.44 6.65
C TYR A 106 3.54 -5.39 5.68
N GLY A 107 4.65 -6.01 6.11
CA GLY A 107 5.38 -7.00 5.32
C GLY A 107 4.58 -8.28 5.03
N VAL A 108 3.79 -8.76 5.99
CA VAL A 108 2.88 -9.90 5.78
C VAL A 108 1.80 -9.56 4.77
N LEU A 109 1.19 -8.37 4.88
CA LEU A 109 0.15 -7.93 3.95
C LEU A 109 0.69 -7.70 2.53
N GLU A 110 1.89 -7.13 2.40
CA GLU A 110 2.61 -7.05 1.13
C GLU A 110 2.76 -8.43 0.48
N TRP A 111 3.31 -9.39 1.23
CA TRP A 111 3.53 -10.75 0.74
C TRP A 111 2.20 -11.38 0.33
N TYR A 112 1.16 -11.18 1.14
CA TYR A 112 -0.16 -11.72 0.89
C TYR A 112 -0.75 -11.20 -0.43
N ILE A 113 -0.74 -9.89 -0.67
CA ILE A 113 -1.23 -9.28 -1.92
C ILE A 113 -0.46 -9.83 -3.13
N LYS A 114 0.88 -9.84 -3.04
CA LYS A 114 1.74 -10.31 -4.14
C LYS A 114 1.51 -11.78 -4.44
N ASN A 115 1.51 -12.62 -3.40
CA ASN A 115 1.38 -14.05 -3.57
C ASN A 115 0.00 -14.43 -4.09
N ASP A 116 -1.06 -13.75 -3.64
CA ASP A 116 -2.41 -13.98 -4.14
C ASP A 116 -2.49 -13.86 -5.67
N ILE A 117 -1.80 -12.89 -6.25
CA ILE A 117 -1.73 -12.69 -7.72
C ILE A 117 -0.70 -13.64 -8.36
N LEU A 118 0.51 -13.72 -7.82
CA LEU A 118 1.64 -14.39 -8.47
C LEU A 118 1.58 -15.92 -8.40
N GLN A 119 0.85 -16.50 -7.45
CA GLN A 119 0.69 -17.96 -7.36
C GLN A 119 -0.07 -18.56 -8.54
N HIS A 120 -0.82 -17.75 -9.30
CA HIS A 120 -1.53 -18.21 -10.48
C HIS A 120 -0.58 -18.41 -11.65
N THR A 121 -0.55 -19.62 -12.20
CA THR A 121 0.17 -19.94 -13.44
C THR A 121 -0.58 -19.46 -14.68
N ASN A 122 -1.91 -19.52 -14.65
CA ASN A 122 -2.79 -19.08 -15.73
C ASN A 122 -2.93 -17.53 -15.76
N ARG A 123 -2.90 -16.95 -16.97
CA ARG A 123 -2.99 -15.49 -17.19
C ARG A 123 -4.34 -14.91 -16.75
N ASP A 124 -5.45 -15.55 -17.11
CA ASP A 124 -6.79 -15.08 -16.78
C ASP A 124 -7.05 -15.13 -15.28
N SER A 125 -6.62 -16.19 -14.59
CA SER A 125 -6.68 -16.27 -13.13
C SER A 125 -5.90 -15.11 -12.49
N ARG A 126 -4.69 -14.83 -12.99
CA ARG A 126 -3.87 -13.71 -12.50
C ARG A 126 -4.54 -12.36 -12.74
N LEU A 127 -5.13 -12.16 -13.91
CA LEU A 127 -5.85 -10.93 -14.26
C LEU A 127 -7.10 -10.76 -13.37
N ASN A 128 -7.81 -11.84 -13.07
CA ASN A 128 -8.96 -11.81 -12.17
C ASN A 128 -8.56 -11.45 -10.73
N ALA A 129 -7.51 -12.06 -10.18
CA ALA A 129 -6.96 -11.67 -8.89
C ALA A 129 -6.53 -10.19 -8.89
N PHE A 130 -5.85 -9.72 -9.93
CA PHE A 130 -5.46 -8.30 -10.07
C PHE A 130 -6.69 -7.37 -10.04
N ARG A 131 -7.75 -7.70 -10.79
CA ARG A 131 -9.04 -6.96 -10.79
C ARG A 131 -9.72 -6.95 -9.43
N ARG A 132 -9.65 -8.07 -8.70
CA ARG A 132 -10.18 -8.16 -7.34
C ARG A 132 -9.47 -7.18 -6.41
N TRP A 133 -8.14 -7.11 -6.48
CA TRP A 133 -7.35 -6.19 -5.66
C TRP A 133 -7.64 -4.70 -5.95
N ILE A 134 -8.01 -4.34 -7.18
CA ILE A 134 -8.55 -2.99 -7.48
C ILE A 134 -9.83 -2.74 -6.67
N THR A 135 -10.74 -3.72 -6.61
CA THR A 135 -11.98 -3.63 -5.83
C THR A 135 -11.70 -3.59 -4.32
N VAL A 136 -10.69 -4.32 -3.84
CA VAL A 136 -10.24 -4.27 -2.45
C VAL A 136 -9.80 -2.84 -2.07
N ALA A 137 -9.01 -2.18 -2.93
CA ALA A 137 -8.60 -0.79 -2.69
C ALA A 137 -9.80 0.16 -2.61
N GLU A 138 -10.81 0.01 -3.48
CA GLU A 138 -12.05 0.81 -3.39
C GLU A 138 -12.79 0.58 -2.06
N LEU A 139 -12.87 -0.66 -1.59
CA LEU A 139 -13.49 -0.99 -0.31
C LEU A 139 -12.73 -0.40 0.87
N LEU A 140 -11.39 -0.42 0.84
CA LEU A 140 -10.54 0.21 1.86
C LEU A 140 -10.74 1.73 1.90
N LEU A 141 -10.85 2.39 0.75
CA LEU A 141 -11.18 3.82 0.67
C LEU A 141 -12.55 4.14 1.27
N LYS A 142 -13.56 3.27 1.08
CA LYS A 142 -14.89 3.43 1.70
C LYS A 142 -14.88 3.20 3.21
N ARG A 143 -13.89 2.47 3.72
CA ARG A 143 -13.67 2.21 5.15
C ARG A 143 -12.72 3.23 5.79
N HIS A 144 -12.43 4.33 5.09
CA HIS A 144 -11.51 5.35 5.55
C HIS A 144 -10.11 4.79 5.88
N ASN A 145 -9.71 3.71 5.21
CA ASN A 145 -8.40 3.11 5.35
C ASN A 145 -7.51 3.45 4.15
N TYR A 146 -6.97 4.66 4.20
CA TYR A 146 -6.13 5.19 3.13
C TYR A 146 -4.74 4.52 3.11
N ASP A 147 -4.22 4.11 4.25
CA ASP A 147 -2.95 3.36 4.35
C ASP A 147 -3.05 2.01 3.61
N GLY A 148 -4.11 1.24 3.86
CA GLY A 148 -4.38 -0.02 3.18
C GLY A 148 -4.67 0.17 1.68
N ALA A 149 -5.41 1.22 1.30
CA ALA A 149 -5.65 1.50 -0.11
C ALA A 149 -4.34 1.86 -0.85
N ALA A 150 -3.46 2.64 -0.20
CA ALA A 150 -2.15 2.97 -0.75
C ALA A 150 -1.23 1.74 -0.84
N LEU A 151 -1.20 0.91 0.20
CA LEU A 151 -0.52 -0.39 0.23
C LEU A 151 -0.90 -1.23 -1.00
N VAL A 152 -2.20 -1.46 -1.20
CA VAL A 152 -2.69 -2.24 -2.35
C VAL A 152 -2.27 -1.58 -3.67
N GLY A 153 -2.51 -0.28 -3.81
CA GLY A 153 -2.19 0.44 -5.04
C GLY A 153 -0.70 0.40 -5.41
N PHE A 154 0.21 0.59 -4.44
CA PHE A 154 1.65 0.51 -4.70
C PHE A 154 2.08 -0.87 -5.20
N TYR A 155 1.53 -1.96 -4.65
CA TYR A 155 1.88 -3.29 -5.12
C TYR A 155 1.22 -3.66 -6.44
N LEU A 156 0.03 -3.15 -6.74
CA LEU A 156 -0.54 -3.29 -8.08
C LEU A 156 0.32 -2.58 -9.13
N VAL A 157 0.83 -1.37 -8.85
CA VAL A 157 1.77 -0.67 -9.75
C VAL A 157 3.05 -1.49 -9.97
N ALA A 158 3.64 -2.00 -8.89
CA ALA A 158 4.86 -2.80 -8.98
C ALA A 158 4.64 -4.06 -9.81
N LEU A 159 3.57 -4.82 -9.53
CA LEU A 159 3.21 -6.02 -10.27
C LEU A 159 2.88 -5.72 -11.74
N ASN A 160 2.21 -4.61 -12.03
CA ASN A 160 1.84 -4.24 -13.39
C ASN A 160 3.07 -3.93 -14.27
N THR A 161 4.20 -3.55 -13.67
CA THR A 161 5.45 -3.29 -14.41
C THR A 161 5.90 -4.53 -15.17
N ASP A 162 5.83 -5.71 -14.54
CA ASP A 162 6.21 -6.99 -15.13
C ASP A 162 5.02 -7.69 -15.81
N LEU A 163 3.83 -7.61 -15.18
CA LEU A 163 2.67 -8.36 -15.64
C LEU A 163 1.91 -7.67 -16.77
N LYS A 164 1.97 -6.35 -16.93
CA LYS A 164 1.19 -5.58 -17.93
C LYS A 164 -0.32 -5.88 -17.90
N CYS A 165 -0.88 -6.09 -16.71
CA CYS A 165 -2.30 -6.42 -16.53
C CYS A 165 -3.23 -5.29 -17.00
N ASP A 166 -2.77 -4.04 -16.91
CA ASP A 166 -3.54 -2.84 -17.27
C ASP A 166 -3.99 -2.80 -18.72
N ASN A 167 -3.22 -3.38 -19.64
CA ASN A 167 -3.57 -3.49 -21.06
C ASN A 167 -4.77 -4.42 -21.33
N GLU A 168 -5.05 -5.33 -20.40
CA GLU A 168 -6.09 -6.37 -20.53
C GLU A 168 -7.31 -6.08 -19.64
N LEU A 169 -7.30 -4.96 -18.90
CA LEU A 169 -8.42 -4.61 -18.04
C LEU A 169 -9.65 -4.16 -18.85
N PRO A 170 -10.86 -4.62 -18.50
CA PRO A 170 -12.09 -4.02 -19.01
C PRO A 170 -12.14 -2.53 -18.69
N ALA A 171 -12.67 -1.70 -19.59
CA ALA A 171 -12.64 -0.24 -19.48
C ALA A 171 -13.11 0.31 -18.12
N ALA A 172 -14.20 -0.24 -17.56
CA ALA A 172 -14.70 0.15 -16.24
C ALA A 172 -13.71 -0.17 -15.10
N CYS A 173 -12.99 -1.28 -15.21
CA CYS A 173 -11.96 -1.66 -14.23
C CYS A 173 -10.67 -0.86 -14.42
N LYS A 174 -10.27 -0.61 -15.67
CA LYS A 174 -9.15 0.27 -16.02
C LYS A 174 -9.33 1.67 -15.45
N LYS A 175 -10.52 2.26 -15.59
CA LYS A 175 -10.85 3.56 -14.99
C LYS A 175 -10.63 3.57 -13.47
N LYS A 176 -11.12 2.55 -12.76
CA LYS A 176 -10.93 2.43 -11.30
C LYS A 176 -9.46 2.30 -10.92
N TYR A 177 -8.70 1.55 -11.70
CA TYR A 177 -7.26 1.43 -11.51
C TYR A 177 -6.57 2.78 -11.72
N ASP A 178 -6.89 3.50 -12.78
CA ASP A 178 -6.31 4.83 -13.08
C ASP A 178 -6.69 5.87 -12.03
N ASP A 179 -7.93 5.83 -11.53
CA ASP A 179 -8.38 6.67 -10.43
C ASP A 179 -7.59 6.37 -9.15
N LEU A 180 -7.32 5.09 -8.86
CA LEU A 180 -6.47 4.67 -7.74
C LEU A 180 -5.03 5.18 -7.92
N LEU A 181 -4.43 5.03 -9.11
CA LEU A 181 -3.07 5.50 -9.39
C LEU A 181 -2.96 7.01 -9.25
N THR A 182 -3.95 7.73 -9.75
CA THR A 182 -4.04 9.19 -9.63
C THR A 182 -4.15 9.61 -8.17
N LEU A 183 -4.96 8.89 -7.38
CA LEU A 183 -5.15 9.15 -5.97
C LEU A 183 -3.85 9.00 -5.18
N ILE A 184 -3.13 7.88 -5.35
CA ILE A 184 -1.90 7.57 -4.59
C ILE A 184 -0.64 8.21 -5.16
N SER A 185 -0.77 8.97 -6.25
CA SER A 185 0.35 9.61 -6.94
C SER A 185 1.10 10.56 -6.00
N PRO A 186 2.45 10.55 -6.00
CA PRO A 186 3.25 11.48 -5.20
C PRO A 186 3.18 12.92 -5.73
N CYS A 187 2.60 13.14 -6.92
CA CYS A 187 2.49 14.45 -7.56
C CYS A 187 1.83 15.49 -6.64
N GLY A 188 2.44 16.68 -6.60
CA GLY A 188 1.97 17.78 -5.76
C GLY A 188 1.93 17.43 -4.27
N ASN A 189 2.88 16.60 -3.80
CA ASN A 189 2.91 16.11 -2.42
C ASN A 189 1.64 15.33 -2.06
N TYR A 190 1.32 14.30 -2.85
CA TYR A 190 0.11 13.49 -2.68
C TYR A 190 -1.17 14.33 -2.66
N LYS A 191 -1.24 15.34 -3.55
CA LYS A 191 -2.31 16.34 -3.58
C LYS A 191 -3.69 15.69 -3.61
N MET A 192 -3.89 14.70 -4.49
CA MET A 192 -5.18 14.04 -4.67
C MET A 192 -5.60 13.25 -3.43
N LEU A 193 -4.68 12.53 -2.79
CA LEU A 193 -4.95 11.80 -1.55
C LEU A 193 -5.30 12.75 -0.41
N ASN A 194 -4.54 13.83 -0.25
CA ASN A 194 -4.81 14.85 0.77
C ASN A 194 -6.17 15.53 0.55
N GLN A 195 -6.51 15.88 -0.71
CA GLN A 195 -7.81 16.43 -1.05
C GLN A 195 -8.95 15.46 -0.75
N ARG A 196 -8.76 14.16 -1.04
CA ARG A 196 -9.76 13.14 -0.72
C ARG A 196 -9.96 12.99 0.79
N MET A 197 -8.89 12.89 1.57
CA MET A 197 -8.99 12.80 3.04
C MET A 197 -9.65 14.05 3.64
N ALA A 198 -9.37 15.24 3.09
CA ALA A 198 -10.04 16.46 3.52
C ALA A 198 -11.54 16.49 3.18
N ALA A 199 -11.91 16.04 1.97
CA ALA A 199 -13.30 16.04 1.50
C ALA A 199 -14.18 14.99 2.20
N TYR A 200 -13.59 13.86 2.61
CA TYR A 200 -14.29 12.73 3.23
C TYR A 200 -13.81 12.48 4.66
N LYS A 201 -13.49 13.56 5.40
CA LYS A 201 -12.96 13.47 6.76
C LYS A 201 -13.88 12.65 7.66
N HIS A 202 -13.32 11.65 8.34
CA HIS A 202 -14.08 10.75 9.21
C HIS A 202 -13.28 10.39 10.48
N PRO A 203 -13.93 10.13 11.63
CA PRO A 203 -13.23 9.72 12.85
C PRO A 203 -12.42 8.42 12.70
N ASP A 204 -12.75 7.59 11.72
CA ASP A 204 -12.04 6.35 11.42
C ASP A 204 -10.92 6.50 10.39
N ASP A 205 -10.59 7.72 9.96
CA ASP A 205 -9.51 7.94 9.00
C ASP A 205 -8.20 7.29 9.48
N LEU A 206 -7.70 6.35 8.68
CA LEU A 206 -6.37 5.80 8.79
C LEU A 206 -5.52 6.40 7.68
N MET A 207 -4.80 7.47 8.02
CA MET A 207 -3.85 8.11 7.11
C MET A 207 -2.65 7.19 6.87
N PRO A 208 -2.08 7.16 5.64
CA PRO A 208 -0.90 6.35 5.40
C PRO A 208 0.30 6.76 6.25
N MET A 209 1.02 5.77 6.81
CA MET A 209 2.16 6.07 7.70
C MET A 209 3.29 6.80 6.96
N PHE A 210 3.45 6.61 5.65
CA PHE A 210 4.41 7.38 4.86
C PHE A 210 4.03 8.86 4.79
N LEU A 211 2.73 9.22 4.79
CA LEU A 211 2.29 10.62 4.87
C LEU A 211 2.50 11.18 6.26
N VAL A 212 2.24 10.39 7.31
CA VAL A 212 2.49 10.79 8.70
C VAL A 212 3.97 11.14 8.87
N SER A 213 4.85 10.19 8.53
CA SER A 213 6.31 10.37 8.62
C SER A 213 6.78 11.58 7.81
N ARG A 214 6.23 11.77 6.60
CA ARG A 214 6.56 12.92 5.75
C ARG A 214 6.14 14.26 6.35
N GLN A 215 5.04 14.34 7.10
CA GLN A 215 4.60 15.60 7.72
C GLN A 215 5.42 15.93 8.99
N ILE A 216 5.92 14.92 9.69
CA ILE A 216 6.69 15.09 10.93
C ILE A 216 8.18 15.32 10.64
N THR A 217 8.75 14.66 9.63
CA THR A 217 10.19 14.69 9.34
C THR A 217 10.74 16.11 9.18
N PRO A 218 10.15 17.02 8.38
CA PRO A 218 10.65 18.39 8.27
C PRO A 218 10.66 19.16 9.60
N LEU A 219 9.72 18.86 10.50
CA LEU A 219 9.69 19.47 11.83
C LEU A 219 10.83 18.92 12.70
N ASN A 220 11.09 17.61 12.63
CA ASN A 220 12.26 17.02 13.30
C ASN A 220 13.58 17.59 12.76
N ASP A 221 13.69 17.79 11.45
CA ASP A 221 14.89 18.36 10.83
C ASP A 221 15.16 19.79 11.30
N VAL A 222 14.10 20.62 11.42
CA VAL A 222 14.21 21.99 11.96
C VAL A 222 14.58 22.00 13.45
N LEU A 223 14.10 21.02 14.21
CA LEU A 223 14.39 20.91 15.65
C LEU A 223 15.79 20.36 15.93
N GLY A 224 16.36 19.54 15.05
CA GLY A 224 17.69 18.95 15.22
C GLY A 224 17.82 18.20 16.55
N GLU A 225 18.86 18.53 17.33
CA GLU A 225 19.10 17.92 18.65
C GLU A 225 18.00 18.26 19.68
N GLU A 226 17.30 19.39 19.50
CA GLU A 226 16.18 19.77 20.37
C GLU A 226 14.92 18.94 20.12
N ALA A 227 14.89 18.09 19.08
CA ALA A 227 13.73 17.25 18.76
C ALA A 227 13.29 16.34 19.93
N ASN A 228 14.18 16.03 20.88
CA ASN A 228 13.88 15.20 22.03
C ASN A 228 13.30 15.97 23.23
N ARG A 229 13.30 17.32 23.22
CA ARG A 229 12.72 18.12 24.30
C ARG A 229 11.19 18.02 24.29
N ASP A 230 10.61 17.84 25.47
CA ASP A 230 9.16 17.93 25.65
C ASP A 230 8.70 19.37 25.42
N ILE A 231 7.52 19.55 24.81
CA ILE A 231 6.95 20.88 24.56
C ILE A 231 6.75 21.68 25.86
N ASN A 232 6.48 20.99 26.98
CA ASN A 232 6.29 21.62 28.29
C ASN A 232 7.59 22.23 28.83
N ASP A 233 8.74 21.76 28.33
CA ASP A 233 10.06 22.28 28.69
C ASP A 233 10.53 23.42 27.77
N VAL A 234 9.73 23.78 26.76
CA VAL A 234 10.07 24.81 25.77
C VAL A 234 9.23 26.06 26.03
N ARG A 235 9.89 27.17 26.37
CA ARG A 235 9.21 28.43 26.68
C ARG A 235 8.64 29.08 25.41
N PRO A 236 7.47 29.76 25.46
CA PRO A 236 6.88 30.42 24.29
C PRO A 236 7.75 31.44 23.57
N LYS A 237 8.77 31.99 24.25
CA LYS A 237 9.72 32.97 23.70
C LYS A 237 10.90 32.31 22.96
N GLU A 238 11.08 31.00 23.07
CA GLU A 238 12.17 30.29 22.40
C GLU A 238 11.95 30.25 20.88
N LYS A 239 13.04 30.37 20.12
CA LYS A 239 13.03 30.43 18.65
C LYS A 239 12.28 29.24 18.01
N LEU A 240 12.41 28.06 18.61
CA LEU A 240 11.86 26.81 18.09
C LEU A 240 10.50 26.43 18.70
N TYR A 241 9.92 27.24 19.61
CA TYR A 241 8.65 26.95 20.25
C TYR A 241 7.52 26.67 19.26
N ARG A 242 7.43 27.47 18.18
CA ARG A 242 6.42 27.27 17.12
C ARG A 242 6.57 25.91 16.44
N CYS A 243 7.80 25.45 16.21
CA CYS A 243 8.05 24.16 15.59
C CYS A 243 7.67 23.01 16.53
N HIS A 244 8.10 23.07 17.80
CA HIS A 244 7.69 22.11 18.83
C HIS A 244 6.15 22.04 18.96
N LYS A 245 5.49 23.19 19.03
CA LYS A 245 4.02 23.27 19.15
C LYS A 245 3.33 22.67 17.93
N SER A 246 3.76 23.01 16.72
CA SER A 246 3.20 22.46 15.49
C SER A 246 3.37 20.94 15.41
N ARG A 247 4.55 20.41 15.76
CA ARG A 247 4.81 18.97 15.80
C ARG A 247 3.92 18.28 16.83
N HIS A 248 3.84 18.84 18.04
CA HIS A 248 3.01 18.30 19.12
C HIS A 248 1.54 18.22 18.75
N GLU A 249 0.98 19.31 18.22
CA GLU A 249 -0.42 19.37 17.81
C GLU A 249 -0.70 18.49 16.59
N LEU A 250 0.28 18.28 15.71
CA LEU A 250 0.17 17.34 14.61
C LEU A 250 0.11 15.90 15.12
N ILE A 251 1.03 15.49 16.01
CA ILE A 251 1.07 14.13 16.56
C ILE A 251 -0.17 13.84 17.40
N LYS A 252 -0.64 14.79 18.20
CA LYS A 252 -1.90 14.66 18.94
C LYS A 252 -3.11 14.37 18.04
N LYS A 253 -3.10 14.82 16.78
CA LYS A 253 -4.17 14.49 15.82
C LYS A 253 -4.08 13.04 15.33
N PHE A 254 -2.89 12.44 15.33
CA PHE A 254 -2.68 11.06 14.90
C PHE A 254 -2.86 10.06 16.02
N ILE A 255 -2.47 10.43 17.25
CA ILE A 255 -2.74 9.63 18.43
C ILE A 255 -4.25 9.48 18.53
N ARG A 256 -4.72 8.28 18.19
CA ARG A 256 -6.11 7.92 18.35
C ARG A 256 -6.37 7.86 19.84
N LYS A 257 -7.40 8.59 20.29
CA LYS A 257 -7.95 8.31 21.62
C LYS A 257 -8.32 6.83 21.64
N GLU A 258 -7.81 6.11 22.64
CA GLU A 258 -8.14 4.71 22.87
C GLU A 258 -9.65 4.55 22.73
N SER A 259 -10.05 3.96 21.62
CA SER A 259 -11.40 3.50 21.42
C SER A 259 -11.30 2.01 21.66
N ASN A 260 -12.10 1.48 22.60
CA ASN A 260 -12.32 0.05 22.79
C ASN A 260 -12.97 -0.57 21.53
N LYS A 261 -12.32 -0.45 20.38
CA LYS A 261 -12.76 -0.96 19.09
C LYS A 261 -12.18 -2.34 18.96
N ASP A 262 -13.08 -3.31 18.83
CA ASP A 262 -12.69 -4.66 18.55
C ASP A 262 -12.17 -4.76 17.10
N PHE A 263 -10.86 -4.99 16.97
CA PHE A 263 -10.20 -5.30 15.70
C PHE A 263 -10.07 -6.81 15.45
N SER A 264 -10.74 -7.66 16.25
CA SER A 264 -10.74 -9.11 16.06
C SER A 264 -11.11 -9.47 14.62
N LEU A 265 -10.45 -10.46 14.04
CA LEU A 265 -10.84 -10.98 12.73
C LEU A 265 -11.85 -12.11 12.90
N PRO A 266 -12.76 -12.31 11.93
CA PRO A 266 -13.45 -13.60 11.78
C PRO A 266 -12.42 -14.73 11.72
N GLU A 267 -12.78 -15.91 12.25
CA GLU A 267 -11.85 -17.03 12.42
C GLU A 267 -11.10 -17.40 11.12
N HIS A 268 -11.80 -17.46 9.99
CA HIS A 268 -11.19 -17.82 8.70
C HIS A 268 -10.19 -16.78 8.20
N LEU A 269 -10.45 -15.48 8.43
CA LEU A 269 -9.50 -14.42 8.09
C LEU A 269 -8.30 -14.43 9.03
N ASN A 270 -8.49 -14.78 10.31
CA ASN A 270 -7.38 -14.93 11.24
C ASN A 270 -6.46 -16.09 10.82
N LYS A 271 -7.03 -17.24 10.43
CA LYS A 271 -6.28 -18.37 9.85
C LYS A 271 -5.53 -17.96 8.59
N THR A 272 -6.20 -17.25 7.68
CA THR A 272 -5.60 -16.71 6.45
C THR A 272 -4.40 -15.82 6.76
N PHE A 273 -4.52 -14.90 7.71
CA PHE A 273 -3.42 -14.02 8.10
C PHE A 273 -2.25 -14.78 8.75
N HIS A 274 -2.52 -15.71 9.67
CA HIS A 274 -1.47 -16.53 10.29
C HIS A 274 -0.72 -17.38 9.27
N ARG A 275 -1.43 -17.93 8.28
CA ARG A 275 -0.81 -18.66 7.17
C ARG A 275 0.09 -17.75 6.33
N ALA A 276 -0.39 -16.55 5.99
CA ALA A 276 0.44 -15.56 5.28
C ALA A 276 1.67 -15.17 6.09
N GLN A 277 1.52 -14.99 7.41
CA GLN A 277 2.62 -14.69 8.32
C GLN A 277 3.64 -15.82 8.38
N TYR A 278 3.19 -17.08 8.43
CA TYR A 278 4.07 -18.25 8.39
C TYR A 278 4.91 -18.26 7.12
N TYR A 279 4.27 -18.14 5.95
CA TYR A 279 4.99 -18.17 4.69
C TYR A 279 5.93 -16.98 4.53
N TRP A 280 5.50 -15.76 4.86
CA TRP A 280 6.35 -14.59 4.87
C TRP A 280 7.63 -14.82 5.68
N LYS A 281 7.50 -15.33 6.92
CA LYS A 281 8.66 -15.66 7.78
C LYS A 281 9.56 -16.72 7.16
N THR A 282 9.01 -17.74 6.51
CA THR A 282 9.82 -18.79 5.86
C THR A 282 10.51 -18.29 4.60
N SER A 283 9.84 -17.49 3.76
CA SER A 283 10.42 -16.90 2.55
C SER A 283 11.52 -15.90 2.88
N SER A 284 11.44 -15.20 4.02
CA SER A 284 12.51 -14.30 4.48
C SER A 284 13.75 -15.04 5.01
N LYS A 285 13.63 -16.32 5.42
CA LYS A 285 14.74 -17.12 5.97
C LYS A 285 15.54 -17.88 4.91
N VAL A 286 15.04 -17.99 3.68
CA VAL A 286 15.80 -18.59 2.57
C VAL A 286 16.82 -17.56 2.07
N GLU A 287 17.85 -17.32 2.88
CA GLU A 287 19.15 -16.88 2.38
C GLU A 287 19.74 -18.09 1.65
N ILE A 288 19.79 -18.02 0.33
CA ILE A 288 20.49 -19.03 -0.47
C ILE A 288 21.95 -18.99 -0.03
N PRO A 289 22.53 -20.09 0.49
CA PRO A 289 23.95 -20.14 0.80
C PRO A 289 24.73 -19.76 -0.46
N ALA A 290 25.64 -18.78 -0.35
CA ALA A 290 26.43 -18.27 -1.47
C ALA A 290 27.44 -19.28 -2.05
N ALA A 291 27.28 -20.57 -1.79
CA ALA A 291 28.21 -21.63 -2.17
C ALA A 291 27.47 -22.83 -2.79
N ALA A 292 26.91 -22.63 -3.99
CA ALA A 292 26.62 -23.72 -4.94
C ALA A 292 26.20 -23.14 -6.30
N CYS A 293 27.14 -22.49 -7.00
CA CYS A 293 27.01 -22.22 -8.44
C CYS A 293 28.12 -22.97 -9.18
N GLY A 294 27.99 -24.30 -9.23
CA GLY A 294 28.48 -25.08 -10.35
C GLY A 294 27.40 -25.07 -11.44
N ARG A 295 27.81 -24.74 -12.67
CA ARG A 295 26.98 -24.64 -13.88
C ARG A 295 26.13 -25.88 -14.12
N GLN A 296 24.84 -25.71 -14.42
CA GLN A 296 24.31 -25.84 -15.79
C GLN A 296 22.81 -25.43 -15.84
N ASP A 297 22.57 -24.51 -16.78
CA ASP A 297 21.38 -24.16 -17.56
C ASP A 297 19.96 -24.60 -17.13
N SER A 298 19.09 -23.58 -17.16
CA SER A 298 17.61 -23.56 -17.25
C SER A 298 16.84 -23.07 -16.01
N SER A 299 16.65 -21.74 -15.91
CA SER A 299 15.47 -21.08 -15.28
C SER A 299 15.66 -19.56 -15.14
N ASN A 300 15.49 -18.82 -16.24
CA ASN A 300 15.36 -17.36 -16.19
C ASN A 300 13.91 -16.98 -15.86
N SER A 301 13.56 -16.94 -14.57
CA SER A 301 12.30 -16.32 -14.11
C SER A 301 12.34 -15.80 -12.67
N VAL A 302 13.23 -16.31 -11.81
CA VAL A 302 13.16 -16.01 -10.36
C VAL A 302 14.22 -15.00 -9.87
N LYS A 303 15.27 -14.73 -10.66
CA LYS A 303 16.37 -13.83 -10.25
C LYS A 303 16.12 -12.33 -10.45
N SER A 304 15.06 -11.93 -11.16
CA SER A 304 14.79 -10.50 -11.48
C SER A 304 14.06 -9.71 -10.36
N LEU A 305 13.34 -10.39 -9.47
CA LEU A 305 12.46 -9.71 -8.49
C LEU A 305 13.17 -9.13 -7.26
N LYS A 306 14.41 -9.52 -6.97
CA LYS A 306 15.15 -9.01 -5.78
C LYS A 306 15.77 -7.61 -5.99
N ASN A 307 15.87 -7.13 -7.24
CA ASN A 307 16.48 -5.84 -7.56
C ASN A 307 15.46 -4.73 -7.95
N SER A 308 14.15 -5.00 -7.87
CA SER A 308 13.12 -4.15 -8.49
C SER A 308 12.59 -2.99 -7.61
N VAL A 309 12.75 -3.04 -6.29
CA VAL A 309 12.21 -1.97 -5.42
C VAL A 309 13.08 -0.69 -5.40
N PHE A 310 14.37 -0.79 -5.73
CA PHE A 310 15.28 0.36 -5.77
C PHE A 310 15.49 0.97 -7.18
N SER A 311 14.94 0.36 -8.24
CA SER A 311 15.12 0.85 -9.63
C SER A 311 13.88 1.55 -10.22
N LEU A 312 12.74 1.56 -9.51
CA LEU A 312 11.45 2.06 -10.00
C LEU A 312 11.31 3.59 -10.17
N PHE A 313 12.41 4.36 -10.16
CA PHE A 313 12.39 5.80 -10.46
C PHE A 313 13.42 6.28 -11.52
N ARG A 314 13.94 5.38 -12.37
CA ARG A 314 14.56 5.83 -13.64
C ARG A 314 13.48 5.98 -14.71
N ILE A 315 12.87 7.16 -14.77
CA ILE A 315 12.19 7.60 -15.99
C ILE A 315 13.28 7.92 -17.01
N ASN A 316 13.18 7.25 -18.16
CA ASN A 316 14.06 7.40 -19.30
C ASN A 316 13.90 8.81 -19.90
N THR A 317 14.89 9.67 -19.73
CA THR A 317 15.06 10.88 -20.54
C THR A 317 16.45 10.84 -21.16
N GLN A 318 16.50 10.45 -22.44
CA GLN A 318 17.68 10.62 -23.28
C GLN A 318 17.82 12.10 -23.64
N VAL A 319 18.91 12.74 -23.21
CA VAL A 319 19.50 13.92 -23.88
C VAL A 319 21.02 13.77 -23.80
N ALA A 320 21.67 14.04 -24.93
CA ALA A 320 23.04 13.70 -25.30
C ALA A 320 24.16 14.41 -24.50
N ASP A 321 25.35 13.79 -24.58
CA ASP A 321 26.62 14.05 -23.89
C ASP A 321 27.24 15.45 -24.05
N ARG A 322 27.82 15.98 -22.96
CA ARG A 322 29.17 16.61 -22.91
C ARG A 322 29.79 16.47 -21.49
N PRO A 323 31.13 16.36 -21.36
CA PRO A 323 31.79 16.02 -20.10
C PRO A 323 32.19 17.28 -19.31
N VAL A 324 31.91 17.30 -18.00
CA VAL A 324 32.54 18.24 -17.06
C VAL A 324 32.96 17.47 -15.80
N THR A 325 34.19 17.74 -15.40
CA THR A 325 35.00 17.15 -14.35
C THR A 325 34.35 17.14 -12.95
N SER A 326 34.67 16.10 -12.18
CA SER A 326 34.04 15.74 -10.91
C SER A 326 34.43 16.67 -9.75
N SER A 327 33.42 17.21 -9.06
CA SER A 327 33.56 17.85 -7.76
C SER A 327 33.52 16.79 -6.65
N GLN A 328 34.50 16.82 -5.73
CA GLN A 328 34.61 15.92 -4.59
C GLN A 328 33.71 16.29 -3.39
N LEU A 329 32.68 17.12 -3.59
CA LEU A 329 31.74 17.50 -2.53
C LEU A 329 30.73 16.40 -2.13
N TYR A 330 30.73 15.24 -2.80
CA TYR A 330 29.73 14.15 -2.65
C TYR A 330 30.27 12.86 -2.01
N SER A 331 31.30 12.91 -1.17
CA SER A 331 31.89 11.70 -0.57
C SER A 331 31.15 11.16 0.68
N LYS A 332 30.08 11.83 1.16
CA LYS A 332 29.35 11.43 2.37
C LYS A 332 27.87 11.22 2.09
N GLY A 333 27.56 10.05 1.51
CA GLY A 333 26.22 9.62 1.09
C GLY A 333 25.22 9.49 2.23
N LEU A 334 24.37 10.51 2.38
CA LEU A 334 23.21 10.49 3.27
C LEU A 334 21.96 11.03 2.58
N LEU A 335 21.55 10.46 1.45
CA LEU A 335 20.15 10.50 0.98
C LEU A 335 19.85 9.25 0.12
N PRO A 336 18.68 8.61 0.27
CA PRO A 336 18.16 7.68 -0.73
C PRO A 336 17.98 8.40 -2.07
N SER A 337 18.35 7.75 -3.16
CA SER A 337 18.44 8.22 -4.56
C SER A 337 17.13 8.72 -5.21
N PHE A 338 16.12 9.08 -4.43
CA PHE A 338 14.78 9.46 -4.87
C PHE A 338 14.59 10.97 -5.13
N TRP A 339 15.48 11.84 -4.63
CA TRP A 339 15.22 13.29 -4.51
C TRP A 339 16.12 14.22 -5.35
N SER A 340 16.65 13.77 -6.49
CA SER A 340 17.35 14.68 -7.41
C SER A 340 16.37 15.38 -8.36
N ARG A 341 15.94 16.61 -8.01
CA ARG A 341 15.64 17.64 -9.01
C ARG A 341 16.17 19.01 -8.58
N GLY A 342 16.90 19.63 -9.49
CA GLY A 342 17.38 21.00 -9.37
C GLY A 342 16.25 22.01 -9.53
N GLY A 343 16.44 23.14 -8.85
CA GLY A 343 15.66 24.36 -9.06
C GLY A 343 15.01 24.88 -7.79
N ARG A 344 15.61 25.97 -7.28
CA ARG A 344 15.14 26.92 -6.24
C ARG A 344 15.68 26.66 -4.83
N SER A 345 15.99 27.77 -4.16
CA SER A 345 16.61 27.76 -2.84
C SER A 345 15.60 27.32 -1.75
N PRO A 346 16.07 26.68 -0.67
CA PRO A 346 15.22 26.19 0.42
C PRO A 346 14.34 27.27 1.06
N GLU A 347 14.82 28.52 1.14
CA GLU A 347 14.10 29.60 1.83
C GLU A 347 12.76 29.93 1.15
N ASN A 348 12.75 29.97 -0.19
CA ASN A 348 11.54 30.27 -0.96
C ASN A 348 10.50 29.14 -0.96
N TYR A 349 10.93 27.90 -0.69
CA TYR A 349 10.03 26.74 -0.65
C TYR A 349 9.19 26.74 0.63
N TRP A 350 9.81 27.06 1.77
CA TRP A 350 9.15 27.01 3.08
C TRP A 350 8.18 28.16 3.31
N ASP A 351 8.54 29.38 2.92
CA ASP A 351 7.65 30.54 3.05
C ASP A 351 6.33 30.34 2.30
N ARG A 352 6.38 29.67 1.14
CA ARG A 352 5.19 29.42 0.32
C ARG A 352 4.34 28.25 0.81
N MET A 353 4.94 27.27 1.48
CA MET A 353 4.23 26.10 2.00
C MET A 353 3.41 26.44 3.27
N PHE A 354 3.84 27.47 4.01
CA PHE A 354 3.25 27.87 5.29
C PHE A 354 2.60 29.27 5.29
N SER A 355 2.59 29.98 4.17
CA SER A 355 1.79 31.20 4.02
C SER A 355 0.31 30.82 3.92
N ILE A 356 -0.47 31.25 4.90
CA ILE A 356 -1.94 31.20 4.86
C ILE A 356 -2.39 32.22 3.81
N ASP A 357 -3.09 31.77 2.76
CA ASP A 357 -3.74 32.65 1.79
C ASP A 357 -4.73 33.58 2.51
N SER A 358 -4.30 34.82 2.76
CA SER A 358 -5.13 35.89 3.33
C SER A 358 -5.99 36.58 2.27
N GLN A 359 -6.52 35.83 1.30
CA GLN A 359 -7.46 36.34 0.29
C GLN A 359 -8.79 35.57 0.33
N ASN A 360 -9.50 35.72 1.44
CA ASN A 360 -10.97 35.74 1.42
C ASN A 360 -11.39 37.19 1.69
N LYS A 361 -11.38 38.02 0.64
CA LYS A 361 -12.17 39.25 0.64
C LYS A 361 -13.60 38.85 0.31
N ILE A 362 -14.44 38.88 1.33
CA ILE A 362 -15.87 39.10 1.18
C ILE A 362 -16.01 40.48 0.50
N LEU A 363 -16.76 40.53 -0.60
CA LEU A 363 -17.31 41.77 -1.15
C LEU A 363 -18.84 41.60 -1.24
N PRO A 364 -19.57 42.72 -1.07
CA PRO A 364 -20.99 42.75 -0.66
C PRO A 364 -21.97 42.15 -1.66
#